data_AF-A0A953B1R5-F1
#
_entry.id   AF-A0A953B1R5-F1
#
_cell.length_a   1.000
_cell.length_b   1.000
_cell.length_c   1.000
_cell.angle_alpha   90.00
_cell.angle_beta   90.00
_cell.angle_gamma   90.00
#
_symmetry.space_group_name_H-M   'P 1'
#
loop_
_entity.id
_entity.type
_entity.pdbx_description
1 polymer ?
#
loop_
_entity_poly.entity_id
_entity_poly.type
_entity_poly.pdbx_seq_one_letter_code
_entity_poly.pdbx_strand_id
1 'polypeptide(L)'
;ATLAQVEQMRRTHLARAVDPLALADGRDVVGEILAAARPALGTEPVLVYATAPPEEVKRVQERLGRERAGALIEQALARIARGLVEAGVRRLVVAGGETAGAVVQALGVTALRIGPQIDPGVPWTASTGDPPLALALKSGNFGAPDFFLKAFRMLP
;
A
#
# COMPACT_ATOMS: atom_id res chain seq x y z
N ALA A 1 -5.97 12.85 -4.62
CA ALA A 1 -5.68 12.89 -3.17
C ALA A 1 -4.41 12.11 -2.81
N THR A 2 -4.26 10.86 -3.26
CA THR A 2 -3.13 9.98 -2.85
C THR A 2 -1.73 10.58 -2.99
N LEU A 3 -1.42 11.32 -4.08
CA LEU A 3 -0.11 11.93 -4.25
C LEU A 3 0.25 12.89 -3.10
N ALA A 4 -0.69 13.73 -2.67
CA ALA A 4 -0.48 14.64 -1.54
C ALA A 4 -0.34 13.91 -0.21
N GLN A 5 -1.06 12.81 -0.02
CA GLN A 5 -0.97 11.97 1.18
C GLN A 5 0.40 11.27 1.28
N VAL A 6 0.91 10.77 0.15
CA VAL A 6 2.27 10.19 0.05
C VAL A 6 3.33 11.26 0.33
N GLU A 7 3.21 12.44 -0.30
CA GLU A 7 4.08 13.60 -0.07
C GLU A 7 4.13 14.01 1.41
N GLN A 8 3.00 13.95 2.11
CA GLN A 8 2.97 14.29 3.52
C GLN A 8 3.67 13.23 4.40
N MET A 9 3.38 11.94 4.21
CA MET A 9 3.92 10.88 5.05
C MET A 9 5.42 10.65 4.83
N ARG A 10 5.91 10.77 3.58
CA ARG A 10 7.34 10.58 3.25
C ARG A 10 8.27 11.61 3.89
N ARG A 11 7.74 12.72 4.41
CA ARG A 11 8.52 13.74 5.12
C ARG A 11 8.98 13.29 6.49
N THR A 12 8.33 12.29 7.08
CA THR A 12 8.53 11.89 8.48
C THR A 12 8.73 10.40 8.70
N HIS A 13 8.42 9.56 7.70
CA HIS A 13 8.51 8.10 7.82
C HIS A 13 9.36 7.50 6.71
N LEU A 14 9.86 6.28 6.94
CA LEU A 14 10.47 5.47 5.91
C LEU A 14 9.52 5.31 4.71
N ALA A 15 9.93 5.82 3.56
CA ALA A 15 9.18 5.70 2.31
C ALA A 15 10.02 4.98 1.24
N ARG A 16 9.39 4.03 0.54
CA ARG A 16 10.00 3.27 -0.56
C ARG A 16 9.11 3.31 -1.79
N ALA A 17 9.67 3.80 -2.89
CA ALA A 17 9.01 3.81 -4.18
C ALA A 17 9.16 2.44 -4.86
N VAL A 18 8.09 1.97 -5.49
CA VAL A 18 8.09 0.81 -6.38
C VAL A 18 8.30 1.33 -7.81
N ASP A 19 9.47 1.05 -8.37
CA ASP A 19 9.81 1.41 -9.75
C ASP A 19 9.30 0.32 -10.74
N PRO A 20 8.32 0.63 -11.60
CA PRO A 20 7.78 -0.35 -12.54
C PRO A 20 8.75 -0.73 -13.66
N LEU A 21 9.69 0.15 -14.02
CA LEU A 21 10.70 -0.15 -15.04
C LEU A 21 11.74 -1.11 -14.45
N ALA A 22 12.17 -0.89 -13.22
CA ALA A 22 13.03 -1.82 -12.50
C ALA A 22 12.42 -3.23 -12.38
N LEU A 23 11.12 -3.30 -12.08
CA LEU A 23 10.37 -4.56 -12.05
C LEU A 23 10.36 -5.23 -13.43
N ALA A 24 10.16 -4.46 -14.50
CA ALA A 24 10.16 -4.97 -15.87
C ALA A 24 11.55 -5.48 -16.32
N ASP A 25 12.62 -4.87 -15.81
CA ASP A 25 14.01 -5.26 -16.04
C ASP A 25 14.47 -6.46 -15.19
N GLY A 26 13.57 -7.02 -14.36
CA GLY A 26 13.84 -8.21 -13.55
C GLY A 26 14.58 -7.94 -12.25
N ARG A 27 14.69 -6.69 -11.79
CA ARG A 27 15.25 -6.38 -10.47
C ARG A 27 14.33 -6.87 -9.35
N ASP A 28 14.91 -7.35 -8.26
CA ASP A 28 14.16 -7.79 -7.07
C ASP A 28 13.73 -6.61 -6.18
N VAL A 29 12.95 -5.70 -6.76
CA VAL A 29 12.42 -4.52 -6.06
C VAL A 29 11.59 -4.93 -4.83
N VAL A 30 10.90 -6.07 -4.88
CA VAL A 30 10.11 -6.60 -3.77
C VAL A 30 11.03 -6.99 -2.60
N GLY A 31 12.07 -7.79 -2.85
CA GLY A 31 13.04 -8.19 -1.85
C GLY A 31 13.80 -7.00 -1.26
N GLU A 32 14.22 -6.05 -2.09
CA GLU A 32 14.88 -4.82 -1.67
C GLU A 32 14.01 -3.99 -0.72
N ILE A 33 12.73 -3.80 -1.05
CA ILE A 33 11.79 -3.05 -0.19
C ILE A 33 11.53 -3.79 1.12
N LEU A 34 11.32 -5.11 1.08
CA LEU A 34 11.12 -5.90 2.29
C LEU A 34 12.35 -5.86 3.21
N ALA A 35 13.55 -6.01 2.66
CA ALA A 35 14.79 -5.93 3.42
C ALA A 35 14.96 -4.55 4.08
N ALA A 36 14.64 -3.49 3.35
CA ALA A 36 14.67 -2.12 3.84
C ALA A 36 13.63 -1.83 4.93
N ALA A 37 12.44 -2.44 4.86
CA ALA A 37 11.36 -2.19 5.81
C ALA A 37 11.57 -2.90 7.16
N ARG A 38 12.23 -4.06 7.16
CA ARG A 38 12.42 -4.92 8.35
C ARG A 38 12.88 -4.17 9.61
N PRO A 39 13.89 -3.28 9.58
CA PRO A 39 14.37 -2.60 10.79
C PRO A 39 13.35 -1.65 11.43
N ALA A 40 12.37 -1.15 10.66
CA ALA A 40 11.35 -0.22 11.14
C ALA A 40 10.06 -0.93 11.62
N LEU A 41 9.95 -2.25 11.42
CA LEU A 41 8.74 -2.97 11.79
C LEU A 41 8.59 -3.00 13.31
N GLY A 42 7.40 -2.61 13.79
CA GLY A 42 7.08 -2.53 15.21
C GLY A 42 7.48 -1.21 15.87
N THR A 43 8.30 -0.37 15.23
CA THR A 43 8.67 0.96 15.75
C THR A 43 7.83 2.06 15.12
N GLU A 44 7.65 2.02 13.79
CA GLU A 44 6.91 3.05 13.06
C GLU A 44 6.22 2.46 11.80
N PRO A 45 5.19 3.14 11.27
CA PRO A 45 4.62 2.79 9.97
C PRO A 45 5.60 3.01 8.81
N VAL A 46 5.64 2.07 7.86
CA VAL A 46 6.44 2.19 6.63
C VAL A 46 5.52 2.48 5.45
N LEU A 47 5.91 3.42 4.59
CA LEU A 47 5.20 3.74 3.36
C LEU A 47 5.85 3.03 2.15
N VAL A 48 5.07 2.21 1.45
CA VAL A 48 5.45 1.67 0.15
C VAL A 48 4.47 2.21 -0.89
N TYR A 49 4.97 2.82 -1.97
CA TYR A 49 4.11 3.52 -2.93
C TYR A 49 4.61 3.37 -4.37
N ALA A 50 3.67 3.41 -5.32
CA ALA A 50 3.94 3.56 -6.76
C ALA A 50 3.31 4.85 -7.33
N THR A 51 2.78 5.71 -6.46
CA THR A 51 2.17 6.98 -6.86
C THR A 51 3.25 7.92 -7.37
N ALA A 52 3.04 8.46 -8.57
CA ALA A 52 3.96 9.38 -9.23
C ALA A 52 3.18 10.52 -9.91
N PRO A 53 3.84 11.64 -10.25
CA PRO A 53 3.22 12.71 -11.05
C PRO A 53 2.74 12.20 -12.42
N PRO A 54 1.72 12.82 -13.03
CA PRO A 54 1.13 12.36 -14.29
C PRO A 54 2.16 12.14 -15.43
N GLU A 55 3.17 13.00 -15.53
CA GLU A 55 4.21 12.88 -16.56
C GLU A 55 5.07 11.63 -16.38
N GLU A 56 5.37 11.25 -15.15
CA GLU A 56 6.15 10.04 -14.87
C GLU A 56 5.32 8.79 -15.13
N VAL A 57 4.04 8.80 -14.73
CA VAL A 57 3.09 7.73 -15.06
C VAL A 57 3.01 7.55 -16.58
N LYS A 58 2.89 8.64 -17.34
CA LYS A 58 2.84 8.61 -18.80
C LYS A 58 4.11 7.97 -19.40
N ARG A 59 5.31 8.38 -18.95
CA ARG A 59 6.58 7.79 -19.42
C ARG A 59 6.66 6.29 -19.16
N VAL A 60 6.21 5.81 -18.00
CA VAL A 60 6.18 4.38 -17.70
C VAL A 60 5.20 3.66 -18.62
N GLN A 61 4.01 4.22 -18.82
CA GLN A 61 2.99 3.65 -19.70
C GLN A 61 3.43 3.62 -21.17
N GLU A 62 4.20 4.60 -21.65
CA GLU A 62 4.77 4.61 -23.00
C GLU A 62 5.78 3.48 -23.22
N ARG A 63 6.52 3.08 -22.18
CA ARG A 63 7.52 2.00 -22.27
C ARG A 63 6.94 0.61 -22.06
N LEU A 64 6.04 0.46 -21.09
CA LEU A 64 5.54 -0.85 -20.67
C LEU A 64 4.14 -1.16 -21.21
N GLY A 65 3.38 -0.16 -21.62
CA GLY A 65 1.93 -0.25 -21.80
C GLY A 65 1.19 -0.05 -20.48
N ARG A 66 0.01 0.56 -20.53
CA ARG A 66 -0.79 0.90 -19.35
C ARG A 66 -1.16 -0.32 -18.50
N GLU A 67 -1.69 -1.36 -19.14
CA GLU A 67 -2.14 -2.57 -18.45
C GLU A 67 -0.98 -3.30 -17.77
N ARG A 68 0.12 -3.50 -18.50
CA ARG A 68 1.31 -4.17 -17.96
C ARG A 68 1.94 -3.37 -16.82
N ALA A 69 2.03 -2.04 -16.93
CA ALA A 69 2.53 -1.20 -15.86
C ALA A 69 1.70 -1.32 -14.57
N GLY A 70 0.36 -1.27 -14.71
CA GLY A 70 -0.56 -1.46 -13.58
C GLY A 70 -0.40 -2.83 -12.93
N ALA A 71 -0.44 -3.90 -13.74
CA ALA A 71 -0.31 -5.27 -13.26
C ALA A 71 1.02 -5.52 -12.52
N LEU A 72 2.14 -4.98 -13.02
CA LEU A 72 3.44 -5.11 -12.35
C LEU A 72 3.44 -4.44 -10.97
N ILE A 73 2.88 -3.23 -10.88
CA ILE A 73 2.77 -2.49 -9.61
C ILE A 73 1.89 -3.26 -8.63
N GLU A 74 0.70 -3.69 -9.07
CA GLU A 74 -0.26 -4.41 -8.24
C GLU A 74 0.33 -5.71 -7.71
N GLN A 75 0.98 -6.51 -8.56
CA GLN A 75 1.64 -7.74 -8.16
C GLN A 75 2.81 -7.50 -7.21
N ALA A 76 3.59 -6.43 -7.41
CA ALA A 76 4.68 -6.08 -6.50
C ALA A 76 4.16 -5.66 -5.13
N LEU A 77 3.17 -4.76 -5.07
CA LEU A 77 2.57 -4.30 -3.82
C LEU A 77 1.87 -5.44 -3.07
N ALA A 78 1.19 -6.35 -3.78
CA ALA A 78 0.59 -7.54 -3.20
C ALA A 78 1.63 -8.48 -2.56
N ARG A 79 2.75 -8.74 -3.25
CA ARG A 79 3.87 -9.53 -2.71
C ARG A 79 4.52 -8.85 -1.50
N ILE A 80 4.70 -7.53 -1.54
CA ILE A 80 5.24 -6.76 -0.42
C ILE A 80 4.29 -6.83 0.78
N ALA A 81 2.98 -6.62 0.59
CA ALA A 81 1.99 -6.71 1.66
C ALA A 81 2.02 -8.09 2.33
N ARG A 82 2.08 -9.17 1.54
CA ARG A 82 2.22 -10.52 2.05
C ARG A 82 3.50 -10.72 2.85
N GLY A 83 4.66 -10.31 2.32
CA GLY A 83 5.93 -10.43 3.02
C GLY A 83 5.99 -9.63 4.33
N LEU A 84 5.34 -8.46 4.38
CA LEU A 84 5.20 -7.67 5.60
C LEU A 84 4.30 -8.38 6.64
N VAL A 85 3.18 -8.97 6.21
CA VAL A 85 2.31 -9.76 7.09
C VAL A 85 3.03 -11.00 7.62
N GLU A 86 3.78 -11.71 6.78
CA GLU A 86 4.64 -12.83 7.19
C GLU A 86 5.71 -12.37 8.21
N ALA A 87 6.20 -11.14 8.08
CA ALA A 87 7.12 -10.52 9.03
C ALA A 87 6.45 -9.95 10.31
N GLY A 88 5.16 -10.19 10.51
CA GLY A 88 4.44 -9.83 11.74
C GLY A 88 3.59 -8.56 11.66
N VAL A 89 3.52 -7.87 10.51
CA VAL A 89 2.63 -6.71 10.34
C VAL A 89 1.17 -7.18 10.41
N ARG A 90 0.34 -6.45 11.16
CA ARG A 90 -1.10 -6.76 11.33
C ARG A 90 -2.03 -5.59 11.00
N ARG A 91 -1.48 -4.41 10.71
CA ARG A 91 -2.24 -3.21 10.32
C ARG A 91 -1.75 -2.76 8.96
N LEU A 92 -2.64 -2.73 7.97
CA LEU A 92 -2.33 -2.27 6.62
C LEU A 92 -3.29 -1.19 6.19
N VAL A 93 -2.75 -0.14 5.58
CA VAL A 93 -3.51 0.91 4.91
C VAL A 93 -3.17 0.82 3.43
N VAL A 94 -4.17 0.58 2.59
CA VAL A 94 -3.98 0.36 1.15
C VAL A 94 -4.75 1.43 0.38
N ALA A 95 -4.06 2.13 -0.52
CA ALA A 95 -4.65 3.19 -1.32
C ALA A 95 -4.66 2.83 -2.82
N GLY A 96 -5.82 2.96 -3.47
CA GLY A 96 -6.07 2.52 -4.84
C GLY A 96 -7.00 1.31 -4.87
N GLY A 97 -8.01 1.31 -5.74
CA GLY A 97 -9.02 0.24 -5.77
C GLY A 97 -8.44 -1.08 -6.26
N GLU A 98 -7.71 -1.02 -7.37
CA GLU A 98 -7.04 -2.13 -8.01
C GLU A 98 -5.92 -2.69 -7.10
N THR A 99 -5.14 -1.79 -6.48
CA THR A 99 -4.14 -2.16 -5.47
C THR A 99 -4.77 -2.85 -4.25
N ALA A 100 -5.90 -2.33 -3.75
CA ALA A 100 -6.61 -2.94 -2.64
C ALA A 100 -7.11 -4.34 -3.00
N GLY A 101 -7.66 -4.52 -4.21
CA GLY A 101 -8.07 -5.84 -4.72
C GLY A 101 -6.90 -6.83 -4.76
N ALA A 102 -5.78 -6.44 -5.36
CA ALA A 102 -4.60 -7.28 -5.46
C ALA A 102 -4.02 -7.68 -4.08
N VAL A 103 -3.97 -6.74 -3.14
CA VAL A 103 -3.48 -6.99 -1.77
C VAL A 103 -4.41 -7.92 -0.99
N VAL A 104 -5.72 -7.64 -0.99
CA VAL A 104 -6.72 -8.45 -0.28
C VAL A 104 -6.73 -9.89 -0.83
N GLN A 105 -6.64 -10.05 -2.15
CA GLN A 105 -6.56 -11.35 -2.80
C GLN A 105 -5.28 -12.10 -2.42
N ALA A 106 -4.11 -11.44 -2.47
CA ALA A 106 -2.84 -12.08 -2.13
C ALA A 106 -2.73 -12.47 -0.65
N LEU A 107 -3.45 -11.77 0.23
CA LEU A 107 -3.55 -12.09 1.66
C LEU A 107 -4.63 -13.13 1.97
N GLY A 108 -5.40 -13.59 0.98
CA GLY A 108 -6.46 -14.58 1.17
C GLY A 108 -7.63 -14.07 2.01
N VAL A 109 -7.86 -12.76 2.05
CA VAL A 109 -8.93 -12.15 2.84
C VAL A 109 -10.26 -12.27 2.09
N THR A 110 -11.19 -13.05 2.65
CA THR A 110 -12.49 -13.34 2.03
C THR A 110 -13.65 -12.58 2.65
N ALA A 111 -13.48 -12.09 3.88
CA ALA A 111 -14.50 -11.31 4.58
C ALA A 111 -13.87 -10.28 5.51
N LEU A 112 -14.59 -9.18 5.69
CA LEU A 112 -14.20 -8.04 6.52
C LEU A 112 -15.34 -7.65 7.46
N ARG A 113 -15.03 -7.50 8.74
CA ARG A 113 -15.89 -6.84 9.71
C ARG A 113 -15.62 -5.34 9.66
N ILE A 114 -16.66 -4.54 9.46
CA ILE A 114 -16.56 -3.08 9.45
C ILE A 114 -16.32 -2.56 10.87
N GLY A 115 -15.33 -1.68 11.00
CA GLY A 115 -14.93 -1.02 12.24
C GLY A 115 -15.15 0.50 12.19
N PRO A 116 -14.43 1.27 13.01
CA PRO A 116 -14.62 2.72 13.11
C PRO A 116 -14.21 3.44 11.82
N GLN A 117 -14.89 4.55 11.53
CA GLN A 117 -14.59 5.39 10.37
C GLN A 117 -13.32 6.22 10.60
N ILE A 118 -12.34 6.15 9.69
CA ILE A 118 -11.13 6.99 9.71
C ILE A 118 -11.40 8.34 9.04
N ASP A 119 -12.02 8.28 7.86
CA ASP A 119 -12.49 9.42 7.07
C ASP A 119 -13.79 9.03 6.36
N PRO A 120 -14.60 10.00 5.88
CA PRO A 120 -15.83 9.71 5.15
C PRO A 120 -15.62 8.69 4.04
N GLY A 121 -16.33 7.55 4.14
CA GLY A 121 -16.25 6.44 3.18
C GLY A 121 -15.04 5.50 3.35
N VAL A 122 -14.24 5.66 4.40
CA VAL A 122 -13.04 4.83 4.63
C VAL A 122 -12.95 4.40 6.10
N PRO A 123 -13.53 3.25 6.46
CA PRO A 123 -13.40 2.70 7.80
C PRO A 123 -12.15 1.83 7.95
N TRP A 124 -11.73 1.63 9.19
CA TRP A 124 -10.98 0.42 9.54
C TRP A 124 -11.88 -0.80 9.37
N THR A 125 -11.27 -1.93 9.00
CA THR A 125 -11.92 -3.22 8.88
C THR A 125 -11.02 -4.29 9.48
N ALA A 126 -11.61 -5.40 9.93
CA ALA A 126 -10.86 -6.56 10.42
C ALA A 126 -11.16 -7.78 9.56
N SER A 127 -10.13 -8.49 9.09
CA SER A 127 -10.30 -9.78 8.42
C SER A 127 -10.83 -10.84 9.39
N THR A 128 -11.51 -11.85 8.85
CA THR A 128 -12.06 -12.97 9.63
C THR A 128 -11.06 -14.09 9.92
N GLY A 129 -9.82 -14.01 9.41
CA GLY A 129 -8.75 -14.97 9.71
C GLY A 129 -8.20 -14.84 11.14
N ASP A 130 -7.38 -15.81 11.56
CA ASP A 130 -6.71 -15.85 12.87
C ASP A 130 -5.17 -15.92 12.70
N PRO A 131 -4.40 -14.93 13.19
CA PRO A 131 -4.85 -13.68 13.79
C PRO A 131 -5.46 -12.72 12.75
N PRO A 132 -6.42 -11.85 13.14
CA PRO A 132 -7.05 -10.92 12.22
C PRO A 132 -6.08 -9.83 11.75
N LEU A 133 -6.22 -9.42 10.50
CA LEU A 133 -5.59 -8.23 9.92
C LEU A 133 -6.54 -7.04 10.03
N ALA A 134 -6.05 -5.93 10.55
CA ALA A 134 -6.72 -4.65 10.42
C ALA A 134 -6.36 -4.02 9.07
N LEU A 135 -7.36 -3.75 8.24
CA LEU A 135 -7.21 -3.17 6.90
C LEU A 135 -8.01 -1.88 6.78
N ALA A 136 -7.38 -0.83 6.25
CA ALA A 136 -8.05 0.36 5.77
C ALA A 136 -7.88 0.43 4.24
N LEU A 137 -8.97 0.19 3.51
CA LEU A 137 -8.97 0.13 2.04
C LEU A 137 -9.55 1.43 1.48
N LYS A 138 -8.69 2.27 0.89
CA LYS A 138 -9.04 3.62 0.44
C LYS A 138 -9.00 3.74 -1.07
N SER A 139 -10.08 4.24 -1.68
CA SER A 139 -10.04 4.68 -3.08
C SER A 139 -9.11 5.90 -3.27
N GLY A 140 -8.51 6.07 -4.46
CA GLY A 140 -7.50 7.09 -4.73
C GLY A 140 -7.94 8.55 -4.47
N ASN A 141 -9.25 8.81 -4.53
CA ASN A 141 -9.82 10.16 -4.37
C ASN A 141 -10.26 10.50 -2.93
N PHE A 142 -10.20 9.54 -2.00
CA PHE A 142 -10.75 9.71 -0.66
C PHE A 142 -9.71 10.19 0.37
N GLY A 143 -10.19 10.63 1.53
CA GLY A 143 -9.40 10.97 2.70
C GLY A 143 -8.73 12.35 2.65
N ALA A 144 -8.52 12.92 3.82
CA ALA A 144 -7.80 14.18 4.02
C ALA A 144 -6.30 14.01 3.67
N PRO A 145 -5.53 15.11 3.50
CA PRO A 145 -4.10 15.04 3.23
C PRO A 145 -3.30 14.23 4.27
N ASP A 146 -3.74 14.27 5.53
CA ASP A 146 -3.09 13.56 6.65
C ASP A 146 -3.60 12.12 6.85
N PHE A 147 -4.40 11.58 5.93
CA PHE A 147 -5.11 10.30 6.09
C PHE A 147 -4.23 9.16 6.60
N PHE A 148 -3.05 8.95 6.02
CA PHE A 148 -2.16 7.85 6.44
C PHE A 148 -1.71 8.00 7.90
N LEU A 149 -1.33 9.21 8.30
CA LEU A 149 -0.91 9.50 9.68
C LEU A 149 -2.09 9.35 10.65
N LYS A 150 -3.27 9.83 10.26
CA LYS A 150 -4.50 9.71 11.04
C LYS A 150 -4.90 8.25 11.26
N ALA A 151 -4.85 7.42 10.21
CA ALA A 151 -5.18 6.01 10.29
C ALA A 151 -4.35 5.28 11.37
N PHE A 152 -3.03 5.52 11.42
CA PHE A 152 -2.14 4.87 12.40
C PHE A 152 -2.20 5.45 13.81
N ARG A 153 -2.80 6.64 14.01
CA ARG A 153 -3.11 7.20 15.34
C ARG A 153 -4.37 6.60 15.96
N MET A 154 -5.24 6.02 15.15
CA MET A 154 -6.46 5.37 15.60
C MET A 154 -6.18 3.91 15.99
N LEU A 155 -6.83 3.46 17.07
CA LEU A 155 -6.93 2.04 17.35
C LEU A 155 -8.03 1.45 16.43
N PRO A 156 -7.69 0.47 15.56
CA PRO A 156 -8.62 -0.13 14.61
C PRO A 156 -9.65 -1.06 15.25
#